data_AF-A0A1A2RJM3-F1
#
_entry.id   AF-A0A1A2RJM3-F1
#
_cell.length_a   1.000
_cell.length_b   1.000
_cell.length_c   1.000
_cell.angle_alpha   90.00
_cell.angle_beta   90.00
_cell.angle_gamma   90.00
#
_symmetry.space_group_name_H-M   'P 1'
#
loop_
_entity.id
_entity.type
_entity.pdbx_description
1 polymer ?
#
loop_
_entity_poly.entity_id
_entity_poly.type
_entity_poly.pdbx_seq_one_letter_code
_entity_poly.pdbx_strand_id
1 'polypeptide(L)'
;MAGQVYRSDEGTAGDQRKSSLLPLMNAYATPGQPTHGTGMPAERFRAAVQSAGTGPDKDVPHVTEALIDKCVTDLQRLGLLRTRTGAQAG
;
A
#
# COMPACT_ATOMS: atom_id res chain seq x y z
N MET A 1 -24.81 -31.15 22.17
CA MET A 1 -23.57 -31.44 21.43
C MET A 1 -23.32 -30.26 20.48
N ALA A 2 -23.02 -29.07 20.99
CA ALA A 2 -21.68 -28.58 21.36
C ALA A 2 -20.78 -28.28 20.15
N GLY A 3 -20.57 -26.98 19.90
CA GLY A 3 -19.27 -26.45 19.48
C GLY A 3 -18.94 -26.45 17.99
N GLN A 4 -19.64 -25.64 17.19
CA GLN A 4 -18.99 -25.05 16.02
C GLN A 4 -18.04 -23.97 16.52
N VAL A 5 -16.82 -24.38 16.82
CA VAL A 5 -15.67 -23.50 16.99
C VAL A 5 -15.49 -22.77 15.68
N TYR A 6 -16.01 -21.54 15.60
CA TYR A 6 -15.74 -20.65 14.49
C TYR A 6 -14.24 -20.31 14.59
N ARG A 7 -13.47 -21.04 13.79
CA ARG A 7 -12.03 -20.94 13.55
C ARG A 7 -11.58 -19.48 13.65
N SER A 8 -10.91 -19.15 14.74
CA SER A 8 -10.49 -17.78 15.08
C SER A 8 -9.17 -17.36 14.41
N ASP A 9 -8.89 -17.83 13.19
CA ASP A 9 -7.53 -17.73 12.61
C ASP A 9 -7.45 -17.15 11.18
N GLU A 10 -8.49 -16.45 10.70
CA GLU A 10 -8.35 -15.66 9.47
C GLU A 10 -8.71 -14.20 9.77
N GLY A 11 -7.84 -13.26 9.40
CA GLY A 11 -8.23 -11.85 9.28
C GLY A 11 -9.52 -11.78 8.47
N THR A 12 -10.62 -11.37 9.11
CA THR A 12 -11.95 -11.65 8.57
C THR A 12 -12.20 -10.77 7.35
N ALA A 13 -13.06 -11.19 6.42
CA ALA A 13 -13.45 -10.34 5.28
C ALA A 13 -14.02 -8.96 5.72
N GLY A 14 -14.51 -8.88 6.96
CA GLY A 14 -14.91 -7.62 7.60
C GLY A 14 -13.74 -6.68 7.87
N ASP A 15 -12.59 -7.20 8.31
CA ASP A 15 -11.39 -6.39 8.61
C ASP A 15 -10.78 -5.84 7.31
N GLN A 16 -10.71 -6.66 6.26
CA GLN A 16 -10.28 -6.21 4.93
C GLN A 16 -11.20 -5.12 4.36
N ARG A 17 -12.52 -5.28 4.51
CA ARG A 17 -13.51 -4.29 4.04
C ARG A 17 -13.37 -2.96 4.77
N LYS A 18 -13.21 -2.98 6.10
CA LYS A 18 -13.04 -1.77 6.92
C LYS A 18 -11.73 -1.05 6.62
N SER A 19 -10.65 -1.78 6.33
CA SER A 19 -9.34 -1.23 6.00
C SER A 19 -9.14 -0.96 4.50
N SER A 20 -10.19 -1.08 3.68
CA SER A 20 -10.15 -0.79 2.25
C SER A 20 -10.54 0.65 1.92
N LEU A 21 -10.34 1.05 0.67
CA LEU A 21 -10.82 2.32 0.13
C LEU A 21 -12.33 2.35 -0.15
N LEU A 22 -13.09 1.29 0.16
CA LEU A 22 -14.53 1.23 -0.13
C LEU A 22 -15.34 2.47 0.34
N PRO A 23 -15.11 3.01 1.55
CA PRO A 23 -15.79 4.24 2.00
C PRO A 23 -15.42 5.50 1.18
N LEU A 24 -14.30 5.46 0.44
CA LEU A 24 -13.76 6.57 -0.34
C LEU A 24 -13.92 6.38 -1.85
N MET A 25 -14.67 5.37 -2.31
CA MET A 25 -14.79 5.04 -3.74
C MET A 25 -15.28 6.19 -4.61
N ASN A 26 -16.08 7.11 -4.05
CA ASN A 26 -16.53 8.29 -4.78
C ASN A 26 -15.36 9.19 -5.24
N ALA A 27 -14.24 9.24 -4.50
CA ALA A 27 -13.05 9.99 -4.90
C ALA A 27 -12.35 9.39 -6.14
N TYR A 28 -12.64 8.13 -6.46
CA TYR A 28 -12.10 7.39 -7.60
C TYR A 28 -13.15 7.14 -8.70
N ALA A 29 -14.31 7.80 -8.62
CA ALA A 29 -15.40 7.62 -9.59
C ALA A 29 -15.01 8.03 -11.02
N THR A 30 -14.05 8.95 -11.14
CA THR A 30 -13.49 9.41 -12.42
C THR A 30 -11.97 9.25 -12.39
N PRO A 31 -11.33 8.80 -13.48
CA PRO A 31 -9.86 8.74 -13.56
C PRO A 31 -9.22 10.11 -13.34
N GLY A 32 -8.12 10.13 -12.57
CA GLY A 32 -7.29 11.33 -12.41
C GLY A 32 -6.56 11.69 -13.70
N GLN A 33 -6.29 12.97 -13.90
CA GLN A 33 -5.45 13.43 -15.02
C GLN A 33 -3.98 13.09 -14.75
N PRO A 34 -3.27 12.46 -15.69
CA PRO A 34 -1.83 12.25 -15.58
C PRO A 34 -1.10 13.59 -15.48
N THR A 35 -0.16 13.70 -14.54
CA THR A 35 0.70 14.89 -14.40
C THR A 35 2.16 14.52 -14.57
N HIS A 36 2.92 15.38 -15.24
CA HIS A 36 4.38 15.29 -15.24
C HIS A 36 4.91 15.95 -13.96
N GLY A 37 4.96 15.15 -12.89
CA GLY A 37 5.42 15.60 -11.58
C GLY A 37 4.38 16.37 -10.78
N THR A 38 4.88 17.11 -9.79
CA THR A 38 4.09 17.92 -8.86
C THR A 38 3.78 19.30 -9.46
N GLY A 39 2.53 19.76 -9.33
CA GLY A 39 2.16 21.13 -9.65
C GLY A 39 2.62 22.16 -8.61
N MET A 40 3.16 21.70 -7.47
CA MET A 40 3.73 22.53 -6.41
C MET A 40 5.25 22.60 -6.53
N PRO A 41 5.86 23.81 -6.43
CA PRO A 41 7.31 23.98 -6.41
C PRO A 41 7.94 23.26 -5.21
N ALA A 42 9.01 22.51 -5.46
CA ALA A 42 9.71 21.72 -4.44
C ALA A 42 11.24 21.88 -4.49
N GLU A 43 11.74 22.86 -5.25
CA GLU A 43 13.17 23.01 -5.57
C GLU A 43 14.00 23.29 -4.32
N ARG A 44 13.49 24.11 -3.39
CA ARG A 44 14.17 24.41 -2.13
C ARG A 44 14.32 23.18 -1.24
N PHE A 45 13.28 22.35 -1.18
CA PHE A 45 13.32 21.10 -0.42
C PHE A 45 14.32 20.14 -1.06
N ARG A 46 14.25 19.95 -2.38
CA ARG A 46 15.19 19.09 -3.11
C ARG A 46 16.64 19.54 -2.91
N ALA A 47 16.91 20.84 -3.02
CA ALA A 47 18.25 21.40 -2.79
C ALA A 47 18.75 21.16 -1.37
N ALA A 48 17.88 21.26 -0.36
CA ALA A 48 18.25 20.97 1.03
C ALA A 48 18.58 19.49 1.25
N VAL A 49 17.79 18.58 0.65
CA VAL A 49 18.05 17.12 0.67
C VAL A 49 19.41 16.80 0.03
N GLN A 50 19.68 17.38 -1.13
CA GLN A 50 20.95 17.21 -1.85
C GLN A 50 22.14 17.77 -1.06
N SER A 51 21.99 18.97 -0.49
CA SER A 51 23.04 19.60 0.32
C SER A 51 23.36 18.82 1.60
N ALA A 52 22.35 18.19 2.19
CA ALA A 52 22.52 17.32 3.35
C ALA A 52 23.10 15.94 2.99
N GLY A 53 23.13 15.57 1.70
CA GLY A 53 23.57 14.25 1.25
C GLY A 53 22.67 13.11 1.77
N THR A 54 21.37 13.38 1.94
CA THR A 54 20.43 12.44 2.54
C THR A 54 20.16 11.25 1.62
N GLY A 55 20.27 10.02 2.17
CA GLY A 55 19.93 8.80 1.45
C GLY A 55 20.98 8.35 0.43
N PRO A 56 20.80 7.17 -0.18
CA PRO A 56 21.78 6.57 -1.09
C PRO A 56 22.02 7.41 -2.35
N ASP A 57 20.96 7.98 -2.91
CA ASP A 57 21.03 8.76 -4.15
C ASP A 57 21.35 10.25 -3.89
N LYS A 58 21.44 10.65 -2.61
CA LYS A 58 21.64 12.05 -2.20
C LYS A 58 20.64 13.02 -2.84
N ASP A 59 19.42 12.54 -3.07
CA ASP A 59 18.32 13.29 -3.68
C ASP A 59 16.98 12.79 -3.11
N VAL A 60 15.89 13.45 -3.48
CA VAL A 60 14.54 12.99 -3.13
C VAL A 60 14.29 11.63 -3.79
N PRO A 61 13.91 10.60 -3.02
CA PRO A 61 13.78 9.24 -3.54
C PRO A 61 12.61 9.10 -4.51
N HIS A 62 12.77 8.21 -5.48
CA HIS A 62 11.69 7.78 -6.37
C HIS A 62 10.96 6.56 -5.78
N VAL A 63 9.70 6.37 -6.18
CA VAL A 63 8.95 5.15 -5.87
C VAL A 63 9.56 4.00 -6.66
N THR A 64 9.84 2.88 -5.98
CA THR A 64 10.42 1.68 -6.56
C THR A 64 9.49 0.48 -6.41
N GLU A 65 9.70 -0.56 -7.22
CA GLU A 65 8.99 -1.83 -7.10
C GLU A 65 9.12 -2.44 -5.70
N ALA A 66 10.33 -2.40 -5.12
CA ALA A 66 10.59 -2.89 -3.78
C ALA A 66 9.73 -2.22 -2.69
N LEU A 67 9.37 -0.94 -2.86
CA LEU A 67 8.44 -0.27 -1.94
C LEU A 67 7.02 -0.84 -2.07
N ILE A 68 6.57 -1.14 -3.29
CA ILE A 68 5.26 -1.76 -3.53
C ILE A 68 5.21 -3.17 -2.92
N ASP A 69 6.26 -3.97 -3.13
CA ASP A 69 6.37 -5.32 -2.55
C ASP A 69 6.35 -5.29 -1.02
N LYS A 70 7.04 -4.30 -0.43
CA LYS A 70 7.00 -4.07 1.01
C LYS A 70 5.57 -3.81 1.49
N CYS A 71 4.81 -2.94 0.82
CA CYS A 71 3.42 -2.68 1.18
C CYS A 71 2.57 -3.96 1.17
N VAL A 72 2.70 -4.81 0.15
CA VAL A 72 1.99 -6.10 0.07
C VAL A 72 2.41 -7.02 1.22
N THR A 73 3.71 -7.14 1.46
CA THR A 73 4.27 -7.98 2.52
C THR A 73 3.78 -7.53 3.90
N ASP A 74 3.78 -6.23 4.16
CA ASP A 74 3.34 -5.66 5.44
C ASP A 74 1.83 -5.86 5.64
N LEU A 75 1.00 -5.70 4.59
CA LEU A 75 -0.44 -5.99 4.68
C LEU A 75 -0.73 -7.47 4.96
N GLN A 76 0.08 -8.39 4.42
CA GLN A 76 -0.03 -9.82 4.74
C GLN A 76 0.35 -10.10 6.20
N ARG A 77 1.44 -9.50 6.69
CA ARG A 77 1.89 -9.62 8.09
C ARG A 77 0.86 -9.08 9.08
N LEU A 78 0.12 -8.05 8.70
CA LEU A 78 -0.97 -7.48 9.48
C LEU A 78 -2.28 -8.28 9.39
N GLY A 79 -2.33 -9.35 8.58
CA GLY A 79 -3.57 -10.12 8.34
C GLY A 79 -4.61 -9.37 7.52
N LEU A 80 -4.27 -8.21 6.94
CA LEU A 80 -5.15 -7.37 6.13
C LEU A 80 -5.20 -7.81 4.67
N LEU A 81 -4.25 -8.63 4.23
CA LEU A 81 -4.23 -9.23 2.91
C LEU A 81 -3.99 -10.73 3.04
N ARG A 82 -4.87 -11.54 2.47
CA ARG A 82 -4.68 -12.99 2.42
C ARG A 82 -3.62 -13.30 1.39
N THR A 83 -2.59 -14.05 1.78
CA THR A 83 -1.72 -14.67 0.78
C THR A 83 -2.57 -15.69 0.02
N ARG A 84 -2.56 -15.63 -1.32
CA ARG A 84 -3.25 -16.67 -2.11
C ARG A 84 -2.44 -17.95 -1.99
N THR A 85 -2.69 -18.72 -0.95
CA THR A 85 -2.18 -20.08 -0.84
C THR A 85 -2.91 -20.94 -1.87
N GLY A 86 -2.21 -21.28 -2.95
CA GLY A 86 -2.51 -22.37 -3.90
C GLY A 86 -3.95 -22.49 -4.39
N ALA A 87 -4.30 -21.80 -5.48
CA ALA A 87 -5.48 -22.17 -6.27
C ALA A 87 -5.23 -21.89 -7.76
N GLN A 88 -4.42 -22.75 -8.41
CA GLN A 88 -4.59 -23.26 -9.77
C GLN A 88 -3.53 -24.37 -9.99
N ALA A 89 -3.86 -25.59 -9.55
CA ALA A 89 -3.35 -26.80 -10.18
C ALA A 89 -4.58 -27.46 -10.82
N GLY A 90 -4.61 -27.41 -12.14
CA GLY A 90 -5.62 -28.00 -13.02
C GLY A 90 -4.97 -28.17 -14.38
#